data_AF-X1CUV6-F1
#
_entry.id   AF-X1CUV6-F1
#
_cell.length_a   1.000
_cell.length_b   1.000
_cell.length_c   1.000
_cell.angle_alpha   90.00
_cell.angle_beta   90.00
_cell.angle_gamma   90.00
#
_symmetry.space_group_name_H-M   'P 1'
#
loop_
_entity.id
_entity.type
_entity.pdbx_description
1 polymer ?
#
loop_
_entity_poly.entity_id
_entity_poly.type
_entity_poly.pdbx_seq_one_letter_code
_entity_poly.pdbx_strand_id
1 'polypeptide(L)'
;MADLNIEVTYFEKGGPENTDKALEIAKKYADQFGIKDIILASTTGTTAEKALKVFNLDTFNVVVITHAYYFTGSKLRQEFPEDKMEELKKKGLKFHCGTHAMSGIERGIRLQMREL
;
A
#
# COMPACT_ATOMS: atom_id res chain seq x y z
N MET A 1 -7.02 -28.17 -19.67
CA MET A 1 -6.91 -26.98 -18.80
C MET A 1 -6.86 -27.51 -17.38
N ALA A 2 -5.89 -27.08 -16.56
CA ALA A 2 -5.83 -27.52 -15.17
C ALA A 2 -6.93 -26.81 -14.37
N ASP A 3 -7.58 -27.53 -13.45
CA ASP A 3 -8.56 -26.95 -12.54
C ASP A 3 -7.86 -25.97 -11.58
N LEU A 4 -8.46 -24.79 -11.38
CA LEU A 4 -7.95 -23.74 -10.51
C LEU A 4 -8.86 -23.57 -9.30
N ASN A 5 -8.33 -23.83 -8.11
CA ASN A 5 -9.03 -23.62 -6.83
C ASN A 5 -8.44 -22.41 -6.10
N ILE A 6 -9.28 -21.43 -5.78
CA ILE A 6 -8.90 -20.19 -5.09
C ILE A 6 -9.76 -20.02 -3.84
N GLU A 7 -9.12 -19.69 -2.73
CA GLU A 7 -9.80 -19.29 -1.49
C GLU A 7 -10.08 -17.78 -1.52
N VAL A 8 -11.32 -17.40 -1.18
CA VAL A 8 -11.73 -15.99 -1.07
C VAL A 8 -12.27 -15.75 0.34
N THR A 9 -11.80 -14.68 0.98
CA THR A 9 -12.26 -14.27 2.30
C THR A 9 -13.03 -12.96 2.19
N TYR A 10 -14.22 -12.89 2.80
CA TYR A 10 -15.00 -11.68 2.92
C TYR A 10 -14.90 -11.15 4.35
N PHE A 11 -14.44 -9.92 4.51
CA PHE A 11 -14.50 -9.22 5.79
C PHE A 11 -15.89 -8.60 5.96
N GLU A 12 -16.51 -8.78 7.13
CA GLU A 12 -17.84 -8.21 7.41
C GLU A 12 -17.82 -6.68 7.36
N LYS A 13 -16.70 -6.07 7.80
CA LYS A 13 -16.48 -4.62 7.80
C LYS A 13 -15.10 -4.31 7.27
N GLY A 14 -14.96 -3.17 6.61
CA GLY A 14 -13.66 -2.61 6.26
C GLY A 14 -13.02 -1.91 7.46
N GLY A 15 -11.69 -1.84 7.49
CA GLY A 15 -10.97 -1.14 8.55
C GLY A 15 -9.55 -1.65 8.77
N PRO A 16 -8.74 -0.91 9.54
CA PRO A 16 -7.34 -1.26 9.84
C PRO A 16 -7.18 -2.57 10.62
N GLU A 17 -8.21 -3.02 11.35
CA GLU A 17 -8.26 -4.29 12.07
C GLU A 17 -8.03 -5.51 11.15
N ASN A 18 -8.36 -5.39 9.86
CA ASN A 18 -8.19 -6.47 8.90
C ASN A 18 -6.78 -6.56 8.31
N THR A 19 -5.91 -5.58 8.58
CA THR A 19 -4.62 -5.42 7.86
C THR A 19 -3.74 -6.66 7.99
N ASP A 20 -3.57 -7.20 9.20
CA ASP A 20 -2.70 -8.37 9.41
C ASP A 20 -3.26 -9.58 8.66
N LYS A 21 -4.57 -9.80 8.74
CA LYS A 21 -5.22 -10.91 8.05
C LYS A 21 -5.16 -10.78 6.52
N ALA A 22 -5.35 -9.57 6.01
CA ALA A 22 -5.23 -9.28 4.57
C ALA A 22 -3.81 -9.55 4.05
N LEU A 23 -2.77 -9.18 4.81
CA LEU A 23 -1.38 -9.47 4.44
C LEU A 23 -1.10 -10.99 4.46
N GLU A 24 -1.61 -11.74 5.43
CA GLU A 24 -1.51 -13.21 5.46
C GLU A 24 -2.18 -13.87 4.24
N ILE A 25 -3.39 -13.43 3.88
CA ILE A 25 -4.13 -13.93 2.71
C ILE A 25 -3.34 -13.63 1.44
N ALA A 26 -2.83 -12.41 1.29
CA ALA A 26 -2.00 -12.01 0.15
C ALA A 26 -0.72 -12.84 0.06
N LYS A 27 -0.06 -13.11 1.20
CA LYS A 27 1.12 -13.97 1.25
C LYS A 27 0.80 -15.41 0.83
N LYS A 28 -0.26 -16.01 1.37
CA LYS A 28 -0.69 -17.37 1.00
C LYS A 28 -0.94 -17.48 -0.50
N TYR A 29 -1.61 -16.48 -1.08
CA TYR A 29 -1.83 -16.42 -2.52
C TYR A 29 -0.51 -16.27 -3.29
N ALA A 30 0.38 -15.38 -2.86
CA ALA A 30 1.66 -15.17 -3.51
C ALA A 30 2.55 -16.43 -3.47
N ASP A 31 2.60 -17.12 -2.33
CA ASP A 31 3.29 -18.40 -2.16
C ASP A 31 2.71 -19.48 -3.08
N GLN A 32 1.38 -19.60 -3.17
CA GLN A 32 0.69 -20.60 -3.98
C GLN A 32 0.96 -20.43 -5.49
N PHE A 33 1.05 -19.19 -5.96
CA PHE A 33 1.18 -18.87 -7.38
C PHE A 33 2.59 -18.40 -7.78
N GLY A 34 3.56 -18.43 -6.86
CA GLY A 34 4.93 -18.00 -7.12
C GLY A 34 5.07 -16.51 -7.46
N ILE A 35 4.18 -15.66 -6.94
CA ILE A 35 4.22 -14.21 -7.14
C ILE A 35 5.27 -13.62 -6.22
N LYS A 36 6.20 -12.85 -6.78
CA LYS A 36 7.30 -12.23 -6.02
C LYS A 36 7.10 -10.73 -5.79
N ASP A 37 6.39 -10.06 -6.69
CA ASP A 37 6.14 -8.62 -6.60
C ASP A 37 4.90 -8.33 -5.77
N ILE A 38 5.10 -7.60 -4.67
CA ILE A 38 4.04 -7.21 -3.74
C ILE A 38 3.94 -5.69 -3.74
N ILE A 39 2.82 -5.14 -4.18
CA ILE A 39 2.55 -3.71 -4.14
C ILE A 39 1.51 -3.43 -3.06
N LEU A 40 1.79 -2.50 -2.15
CA LEU A 40 0.88 -2.15 -1.06
C LEU A 40 0.77 -0.64 -0.87
N ALA A 41 -0.43 -0.18 -0.50
CA ALA A 41 -0.66 1.20 -0.10
C ALA A 41 -0.35 1.39 1.40
N SER A 42 0.34 2.46 1.75
CA SER A 42 0.61 2.83 3.14
C SER A 42 0.78 4.33 3.27
N THR A 43 -0.14 5.01 3.95
CA THR A 43 -0.12 6.47 4.12
C THR A 43 0.82 6.90 5.24
N THR A 44 0.76 6.25 6.40
CA THR A 44 1.53 6.61 7.62
C THR A 44 2.62 5.61 7.99
N GLY A 45 2.75 4.52 7.23
CA GLY A 45 3.80 3.50 7.43
C GLY A 45 3.36 2.23 8.15
N THR A 46 2.23 2.21 8.85
CA THR A 46 1.79 1.04 9.64
C THR A 46 1.68 -0.24 8.81
N THR A 47 1.09 -0.18 7.62
CA THR A 47 0.97 -1.35 6.74
C THR A 47 2.34 -1.80 6.21
N ALA A 48 3.23 -0.87 5.90
CA ALA A 48 4.59 -1.18 5.43
C ALA A 48 5.43 -1.89 6.52
N GLU A 49 5.32 -1.44 7.77
CA GLU A 49 5.98 -2.10 8.92
C GLU A 49 5.43 -3.52 9.14
N LYS A 50 4.11 -3.71 9.01
CA LYS A 50 3.48 -5.04 9.09
C LYS A 50 3.91 -5.94 7.94
N ALA A 51 4.02 -5.39 6.73
CA ALA A 51 4.46 -6.15 5.55
C ALA A 51 5.87 -6.73 5.72
N LEU A 52 6.80 -6.03 6.37
CA LEU A 52 8.14 -6.55 6.68
C LEU A 52 8.14 -7.80 7.57
N LYS A 53 7.11 -7.96 8.41
CA LYS A 53 6.97 -9.14 9.27
C LYS A 53 6.41 -10.35 8.51
N VAL A 54 5.75 -10.10 7.38
CA VAL A 54 5.02 -11.10 6.60
C VAL A 54 5.85 -11.54 5.39
N PHE A 55 6.45 -10.60 4.66
CA PHE A 55 7.20 -10.85 3.44
C PHE A 55 8.71 -10.79 3.68
N ASN A 56 9.40 -11.89 3.43
CA ASN A 56 10.86 -11.91 3.41
C ASN A 56 11.37 -11.20 2.14
N LEU A 57 12.14 -10.13 2.32
CA LEU A 57 12.62 -9.29 1.21
C LEU A 57 13.72 -9.93 0.35
N ASP A 58 14.31 -11.04 0.80
CA ASP A 58 15.21 -11.84 -0.04
C ASP A 58 14.42 -12.62 -1.12
N THR A 59 13.14 -12.89 -0.85
CA THR A 59 12.24 -13.65 -1.75
C THR A 59 11.27 -12.75 -2.49
N PHE A 60 10.74 -11.73 -1.81
CA PHE A 60 9.70 -10.84 -2.31
C PHE A 60 10.22 -9.44 -2.60
N ASN A 61 9.86 -8.91 -3.76
CA ASN A 61 10.03 -7.52 -4.11
C ASN A 61 8.83 -6.71 -3.59
N VAL A 62 8.98 -6.04 -2.44
CA VAL A 62 7.89 -5.28 -1.81
C VAL A 62 8.02 -3.79 -2.13
N VAL A 63 6.99 -3.23 -2.77
CA VAL A 63 6.88 -1.82 -3.16
C VAL A 63 5.74 -1.15 -2.39
N VAL A 64 6.09 -0.11 -1.64
CA VAL A 64 5.16 0.73 -0.88
C VAL A 64 4.76 1.94 -1.70
N ILE A 65 3.46 2.13 -1.89
CA ILE A 65 2.88 3.33 -2.50
C ILE A 65 2.37 4.23 -1.37
N THR A 66 2.94 5.42 -1.26
CA THR A 66 2.50 6.44 -0.31
C THR A 66 1.44 7.35 -0.93
N HIS A 67 0.84 8.23 -0.13
CA HIS A 67 0.17 9.39 -0.69
C HIS A 67 1.15 10.30 -1.45
N ALA A 68 0.61 11.04 -2.41
CA ALA A 68 1.34 12.11 -3.09
C ALA A 68 1.81 13.18 -2.07
N TYR A 69 2.93 13.83 -2.35
CA TYR A 69 3.34 15.01 -1.58
C TYR A 69 2.25 16.10 -1.64
N TYR A 70 2.05 16.79 -0.51
CA TYR A 70 1.01 17.81 -0.34
C TYR A 70 -0.38 17.31 -0.71
N PHE A 71 -0.71 16.07 -0.31
CA PHE A 71 -2.02 15.48 -0.57
C PHE A 71 -3.15 16.39 -0.08
N THR A 72 -4.22 16.48 -0.87
CA THR A 72 -5.35 17.37 -0.59
C THR A 72 -5.93 17.12 0.81
N GLY A 73 -6.01 18.18 1.63
CA GLY A 73 -6.54 18.12 3.00
C GLY A 73 -5.48 17.74 4.05
N SER A 74 -4.28 17.33 3.64
CA SER A 74 -3.16 17.15 4.56
C SER A 74 -2.59 18.49 4.99
N LYS A 75 -2.22 18.59 6.27
CA LYS A 75 -1.43 19.71 6.81
C LYS A 75 0.07 19.45 6.72
N LEU A 76 0.46 18.25 6.29
CA LEU A 76 1.85 17.81 6.20
C LEU A 76 2.30 17.79 4.74
N ARG A 77 3.59 18.09 4.53
CA ARG A 77 4.23 17.90 3.22
C ARG A 77 4.13 16.44 2.75
N GLN A 78 4.28 15.50 3.66
CA GLN A 78 4.07 14.07 3.43
C GLN A 78 3.52 13.44 4.70
N GLU A 79 2.48 12.61 4.57
CA GLU A 79 1.83 11.92 5.70
C GLU A 79 2.65 10.71 6.17
N PHE A 80 3.50 10.18 5.29
CA PHE A 80 4.49 9.18 5.63
C PHE A 80 5.73 9.87 6.23
N PRO A 81 6.09 9.63 7.50
CA PRO A 81 7.26 10.27 8.11
C PRO A 81 8.56 9.95 7.35
N GLU A 82 9.33 10.96 6.98
CA GLU A 82 10.52 10.81 6.12
C GLU A 82 11.60 9.94 6.78
N ASP A 83 11.82 10.09 8.09
CA ASP A 83 12.71 9.27 8.91
C ASP A 83 12.34 7.78 8.88
N LYS A 84 11.05 7.48 9.05
CA LYS A 84 10.51 6.13 8.94
C LYS A 84 10.66 5.58 7.53
N MET A 85 10.43 6.41 6.50
CA MET A 85 10.59 5.99 5.11
C MET A 85 12.04 5.60 4.83
N GLU A 86 13.01 6.39 5.30
CA GLU A 86 14.43 6.08 5.18
C GLU A 86 14.82 4.80 5.91
N GLU A 87 14.32 4.59 7.13
CA GLU A 87 14.54 3.36 7.89
C GLU A 87 14.02 2.13 7.13
N LEU A 88 12.80 2.21 6.59
CA LEU A 88 12.18 1.12 5.87
C LEU A 88 12.85 0.86 4.51
N LYS A 89 13.34 1.91 3.83
CA LYS A 89 14.18 1.76 2.63
C LYS A 89 15.48 1.03 2.94
N LYS A 90 16.14 1.34 4.06
CA LYS A 90 17.37 0.64 4.50
C LYS A 90 17.11 -0.83 4.80
N LYS A 91 15.90 -1.18 5.24
CA LYS A 91 15.47 -2.58 5.41
C LYS A 91 15.19 -3.31 4.10
N GLY A 92 15.15 -2.60 2.96
CA GLY A 92 15.00 -3.18 1.62
C GLY A 92 13.65 -2.92 0.96
N LEU A 93 12.71 -2.22 1.62
CA LEU A 93 11.46 -1.82 0.98
C LEU A 93 11.71 -0.78 -0.12
N LYS A 94 11.04 -0.96 -1.26
CA LYS A 94 11.00 0.05 -2.32
C LYS A 94 9.83 0.99 -2.10
N PHE A 95 9.96 2.23 -2.52
CA PHE A 95 8.93 3.25 -2.36
C PHE A 95 8.64 3.92 -3.68
N HIS A 96 7.37 4.19 -3.93
CA HIS A 96 6.91 5.10 -4.96
C HIS A 96 5.99 6.14 -4.32
N CYS A 97 6.34 7.41 -4.53
CA CYS A 97 5.53 8.55 -4.16
C CYS A 97 5.24 9.34 -5.43
N GLY A 98 3.98 9.33 -5.86
CA GLY A 98 3.55 9.95 -7.09
C GLY A 98 2.11 10.42 -7.03
N THR A 99 1.66 11.12 -8.07
CA THR A 99 0.27 11.50 -8.22
C THR A 99 -0.61 10.25 -8.27
N HIS A 100 -1.75 10.28 -7.58
CA HIS A 100 -2.69 9.17 -7.61
C HIS A 100 -3.18 9.00 -9.06
N ALA A 101 -2.92 7.87 -9.70
CA ALA A 101 -3.23 7.67 -11.13
C ALA A 101 -4.74 7.81 -11.44
N MET A 102 -5.59 7.47 -10.47
CA MET A 102 -7.05 7.60 -10.58
C MET A 102 -7.57 8.93 -10.04
N SER A 103 -6.68 9.85 -9.65
CA SER A 103 -7.06 11.22 -9.32
C SER A 103 -5.88 12.20 -9.26
N GLY A 104 -5.92 13.24 -10.07
CA GLY A 104 -4.88 14.28 -10.11
C GLY A 104 -5.49 15.64 -10.42
N ILE A 105 -5.30 16.09 -11.65
CA ILE A 105 -5.70 17.43 -12.09
C ILE A 105 -7.23 17.61 -11.97
N GLU A 106 -8.01 16.58 -12.31
CA GLU A 106 -9.47 16.65 -12.27
C GLU A 106 -10.02 16.82 -10.85
N ARG A 107 -9.33 16.27 -9.84
CA ARG A 107 -9.64 16.52 -8.42
C ARG A 107 -9.40 17.98 -8.06
N GLY A 108 -8.26 18.54 -8.48
CA GLY A 108 -7.95 19.95 -8.25
C GLY A 108 -9.03 20.87 -8.81
N ILE A 109 -9.42 20.65 -10.06
CA ILE A 109 -10.50 21.40 -10.73
C ILE A 109 -11.82 21.23 -9.97
N ARG A 110 -12.21 19.99 -9.65
CA ARG A 110 -13.48 19.69 -8.94
C ARG A 110 -13.56 20.38 -7.58
N LEU A 111 -12.45 20.46 -6.83
CA LEU A 111 -12.44 21.10 -5.51
C LEU A 111 -12.53 22.62 -5.64
N GLN A 112 -11.78 23.22 -6.57
CA GLN A 112 -11.86 24.66 -6.82
C GLN A 112 -13.28 25.09 -7.22
N MET A 113 -13.95 24.31 -8.07
CA MET A 113 -15.33 24.60 -8.52
C MET A 113 -16.38 24.49 -7.41
N ARG A 114 -16.10 23.85 -6.27
CA ARG A 114 -17.03 23.75 -5.13
C ARG A 114 -16.97 24.95 -4.19
N GLU A 115 -15.91 25.74 -4.29
CA GLU A 115 -15.67 26.93 -3.48
C GLU A 115 -16.18 28.24 -4.16
N LEU A 116 -16.75 28.11 -5.37
CA LEU A 116 -17.43 29.17 -6.12
C LEU A 116 -18.93 29.09 -5.90
#